data_AF-B1WYR2-F1
#
_entry.id   AF-B1WYR2-F1
#
_cell.length_a   1.000
_cell.length_b   1.000
_cell.length_c   1.000
_cell.angle_alpha   90.00
_cell.angle_beta   90.00
_cell.angle_gamma   90.00
#
_symmetry.space_group_name_H-M   'P 1'
#
loop_
_entity.id
_entity.type
_entity.pdbx_description
1 polymer ?
#
loop_
_entity_poly.entity_id
_entity_poly.type
_entity_poly.pdbx_seq_one_letter_code
_entity_poly.pdbx_strand_id
1 'polypeptide(L)' 'MNSAKTLRQLLDKPGIIAAPAVYDCIGSKLAQKAEFSFIFTSGFGMSASLLGLPDLGFLTRVSSSKMV' A
#
# COMPACT_ATOMS: atom_id res chain seq x y z
N MET A 1 15.93 -4.09 -8.57
CA MET A 1 14.81 -3.71 -9.45
C MET A 1 14.31 -2.33 -9.02
N ASN A 2 13.99 -1.42 -9.95
CA ASN A 2 13.48 -0.08 -9.61
C ASN A 2 11.94 -0.14 -9.59
N SER A 3 11.34 -0.25 -8.39
CA SER A 3 9.89 -0.38 -8.23
C SER A 3 9.12 0.80 -8.82
N ALA A 4 9.69 2.01 -8.77
CA ALA A 4 9.07 3.19 -9.38
C ALA A 4 9.05 3.10 -10.92
N LYS A 5 10.09 2.53 -11.54
CA LYS A 5 10.11 2.24 -12.98
C LYS A 5 9.05 1.21 -13.35
N THR A 6 8.91 0.13 -12.57
CA THR A 6 7.89 -0.90 -12.81
C THR A 6 6.48 -0.34 -12.68
N LEU A 7 6.20 0.46 -11.65
CA LEU A 7 4.89 1.09 -11.48
C LEU A 7 4.54 2.01 -12.65
N ARG A 8 5.50 2.83 -13.13
CA ARG A 8 5.29 3.68 -14.32
C ARG A 8 4.92 2.84 -15.55
N GLN A 9 5.66 1.75 -15.80
CA GLN A 9 5.37 0.84 -16.90
C GLN A 9 3.98 0.17 -16.78
N LEU A 10 3.46 -0.02 -15.57
CA LEU A 10 2.11 -0.52 -15.36
C LEU A 10 1.07 0.57 -15.66
N LEU A 11 1.27 1.78 -15.15
CA LEU A 11 0.35 2.91 -15.34
C LEU A 11 0.28 3.39 -16.80
N ASP A 12 1.33 3.19 -17.58
CA ASP A 12 1.35 3.54 -19.02
C ASP A 12 0.52 2.57 -19.89
N LYS A 13 0.09 1.42 -19.35
CA LYS A 13 -0.73 0.45 -20.09
C LYS A 13 -2.18 0.93 -20.17
N PRO A 14 -2.88 0.70 -21.29
CA PRO A 14 -4.30 0.99 -21.38
C PRO A 14 -5.11 0.09 -20.42
N GLY A 15 -6.16 0.66 -19.82
CA GLY A 15 -7.09 -0.06 -18.93
C GLY A 15 -7.02 0.38 -17.47
N ILE A 16 -7.79 -0.28 -16.62
CA ILE A 16 -7.81 -0.04 -15.17
C ILE A 16 -7.09 -1.19 -14.48
N ILE A 17 -6.09 -0.87 -13.66
CA ILE A 17 -5.39 -1.87 -12.85
C ILE A 17 -5.96 -1.83 -11.44
N ALA A 18 -6.56 -2.94 -11.01
CA ALA A 18 -6.98 -3.11 -9.63
C ALA A 18 -5.75 -3.29 -8.73
N ALA A 19 -5.72 -2.56 -7.62
CA ALA A 19 -4.71 -2.71 -6.58
C ALA A 19 -5.40 -2.65 -5.21
N PRO A 20 -5.24 -3.65 -4.35
CA PRO A 20 -5.81 -3.60 -3.01
C PRO A 20 -4.99 -2.71 -2.09
N ALA A 21 -5.68 -2.04 -1.17
CA ALA A 21 -5.07 -1.35 -0.04
C ALA A 21 -4.72 -2.39 1.04
N VAL A 22 -3.44 -2.50 1.41
CA VAL A 22 -2.97 -3.39 2.47
C VAL A 22 -2.23 -2.59 3.55
N TYR A 23 -2.40 -2.99 4.80
CA TYR A 23 -1.79 -2.32 5.97
C TYR A 23 -0.83 -3.22 6.74
N ASP A 24 -0.66 -4.48 6.31
CA ASP A 24 0.23 -5.46 6.94
C ASP A 24 0.86 -6.45 5.94
N CYS A 25 1.80 -7.25 6.43
CA CYS A 25 2.51 -8.26 5.63
C CYS A 25 1.60 -9.44 5.22
N ILE A 26 0.56 -9.74 6.01
CA ILE A 26 -0.35 -10.86 5.71
C ILE A 26 -1.20 -10.51 4.50
N GLY A 27 -1.81 -9.32 4.49
CA GLY A 27 -2.57 -8.81 3.35
C GLY A 27 -1.72 -8.69 2.09
N SER A 28 -0.47 -8.22 2.21
CA SER A 28 0.48 -8.19 1.09
C SER A 28 0.71 -9.58 0.48
N LYS A 29 0.90 -10.61 1.32
CA LYS A 29 1.09 -11.99 0.86
C LYS A 29 -0.16 -12.58 0.23
N LEU A 30 -1.34 -12.22 0.72
CA LEU A 30 -2.61 -12.63 0.11
C LEU A 30 -2.82 -11.96 -1.25
N ALA A 31 -2.56 -10.66 -1.37
CA ALA A 31 -2.65 -9.93 -2.62
C ALA A 31 -1.67 -10.48 -3.67
N GLN A 32 -0.45 -10.85 -3.26
CA GLN A 32 0.50 -11.54 -4.13
C GLN A 32 -0.04 -12.89 -4.63
N LYS A 33 -0.62 -13.70 -3.74
CA LYS A 33 -1.24 -14.98 -4.12
C LYS A 33 -2.46 -14.83 -5.03
N ALA A 34 -3.16 -13.70 -4.93
CA ALA A 34 -4.27 -13.32 -5.80
C ALA A 34 -3.80 -12.63 -7.11
N GLU A 35 -2.49 -12.64 -7.39
CA GLU A 35 -1.90 -12.18 -8.65
C GLU A 35 -2.11 -10.69 -8.97
N PHE A 36 -2.29 -9.85 -7.94
CA PHE A 36 -2.33 -8.40 -8.15
C PHE A 36 -0.95 -7.88 -8.57
N SER A 37 -0.93 -7.05 -9.62
CA SER A 37 0.32 -6.48 -10.17
C SER A 37 1.01 -5.50 -9.24
N PHE A 38 0.25 -4.82 -8.39
CA PHE A 38 0.78 -4.01 -7.29
C PHE A 38 -0.25 -3.88 -6.16
N ILE A 39 0.25 -3.46 -5.01
CA ILE A 39 -0.52 -3.12 -3.82
C ILE A 39 -0.20 -1.68 -3.42
N PHE A 40 -1.07 -1.05 -2.65
CA PHE A 40 -0.77 0.23 -2.02
C PHE A 40 -1.15 0.19 -0.54
N THR A 41 -0.63 1.14 0.24
CA THR A 41 -1.03 1.30 1.63
C THR A 41 -1.85 2.58 1.80
N SER A 42 -2.79 2.57 2.74
CA SER A 42 -3.68 3.70 3.02
C SER A 42 -3.24 4.40 4.29
N GLY A 43 -3.30 5.74 4.31
CA GLY A 43 -3.04 6.55 5.51
C GLY A 43 -3.93 6.14 6.69
N PHE A 44 -5.22 5.98 6.45
CA PHE A 44 -6.15 5.45 7.44
C PHE A 44 -5.79 4.04 7.90
N GLY A 45 -5.44 3.14 6.97
CA GLY A 45 -5.02 1.77 7.31
C GLY A 45 -3.80 1.77 8.23
N MET A 46 -2.83 2.65 7.96
CA MET A 46 -1.68 2.82 8.83
C MET A 46 -2.04 3.42 10.20
N SER A 47 -2.86 4.48 10.24
CA SER A 47 -3.28 5.13 11.48
C SER A 47 -4.09 4.21 12.39
N ALA A 48 -5.07 3.50 11.83
CA ALA A 48 -5.92 2.58 12.57
C ALA A 48 -5.11 1.38 13.11
N SER A 49 -4.26 0.77 12.28
CA SER A 49 -3.54 -0.44 12.68
C SER A 49 -2.32 -0.19 13.55
N LEU A 50 -1.60 0.93 13.36
CA LEU A 50 -0.40 1.24 14.14
C LEU A 50 -0.71 2.03 15.42
N LEU A 51 -1.65 2.98 15.36
CA LEU A 51 -1.93 3.91 16.45
C LEU A 51 -3.30 3.67 17.10
N GLY A 52 -4.23 2.97 16.45
CA GLY A 52 -5.61 2.85 16.92
C GLY A 52 -6.39 4.17 16.84
N LEU A 53 -5.95 5.11 16.00
CA LEU A 53 -6.51 6.46 15.90
C LEU A 53 -7.15 6.72 14.52
N PRO A 54 -8.15 7.62 14.45
CA PRO A 54 -8.73 8.04 13.18
C PRO A 54 -7.70 8.80 12.32
N ASP A 55 -7.93 8.84 11.00
CA ASP A 55 -7.05 9.54 10.06
C ASP A 55 -7.26 11.05 10.11
N LEU A 56 -6.72 11.68 11.16
CA LEU A 56 -6.76 13.12 11.40
C LEU A 56 -5.35 13.75 11.41
N GLY A 57 -4.38 13.08 10.77
CA GLY A 57 -3.00 13.56 10.70
C GLY A 57 -2.13 13.25 11.93
N PHE A 58 -2.56 12.33 12.81
CA PHE A 58 -1.73 11.86 13.93
C PHE A 58 -0.53 10.99 13.46
N LEU A 59 -0.66 10.35 12.31
CA LEU A 59 0.39 9.52 11.74
C LEU A 59 1.55 10.39 11.26
N THR A 60 2.71 10.21 11.89
CA THR A 60 3.94 10.92 11.50
C THR A 60 4.72 10.13 10.45
N ARG A 61 5.61 10.82 9.73
CA ARG A 61 6.55 10.19 8.77
C ARG A 61 7.38 9.06 9.37
N VAL A 62 7.77 9.17 10.65
CA VAL A 62 8.59 8.16 11.34
C VAL A 62 7.76 6.95 11.73
N SER A 63 6.50 7.16 12.12
CA SER A 63 5.59 6.06 12.42
C SER A 63 5.21 5.30 11.15
N SER A 64 4.91 6.01 10.06
CA SER A 64 4.52 5.40 8.78
C SER A 64 5.65 4.58 8.14
N SER A 65 6.92 4.95 8.34
CA SER A 65 8.05 4.21 7.77
C SER A 65 8.23 2.80 8.34
N LYS A 66 7.49 2.43 9.40
CA LYS A 66 7.50 1.06 9.96
C LYS A 66 6.58 0.09 9.20
N MET A 67 5.72 0.60 8.32
CA MET A 67 4.72 -0.18 7.58
C MET A 67 5.04 -0.35 6.09
N VAL A 68 6.11 0.28 5.60
CA VAL A 68 6.55 0.27 4.20
C VAL A 68 7.92 -0.35 4.05
#